data_AF-A0A1E3L1U4-F1
#
_entry.id   AF-A0A1E3L1U4-F1
#
_cell.length_a   1.000
_cell.length_b   1.000
_cell.length_c   1.000
_cell.angle_alpha   90.00
_cell.angle_beta   90.00
_cell.angle_gamma   90.00
#
_symmetry.space_group_name_H-M   'P 1'
#
loop_
_entity.id
_entity.type
_entity.pdbx_description
1 polymer ?
#
loop_
_entity_poly.entity_id
_entity_poly.type
_entity_poly.pdbx_seq_one_letter_code
_entity_poly.pdbx_strand_id
1 'polypeptide(L)'
;MATSNMTKEMLVNATAPLDDLAIATDLLMSAKAGVRNYAVAITETATPSVRKTLKAQLQKAIDLHEKIATYMIENEMYHAYDVEEQVEHDLKKADMALELVNK
;
A
#
# COMPACT_ATOMS: atom_id res chain seq x y z
N MET A 1 -25.39 -4.62 31.55
CA MET A 1 -23.97 -4.93 31.24
C MET A 1 -23.75 -5.50 29.83
N ALA A 2 -24.66 -5.33 28.87
CA ALA A 2 -24.53 -5.89 27.51
C ALA A 2 -24.05 -4.88 26.44
N THR A 3 -23.92 -3.59 26.77
CA THR A 3 -23.63 -2.52 25.81
C THR A 3 -22.13 -2.28 25.55
N SER A 4 -21.25 -2.80 26.42
CA SER A 4 -19.79 -2.63 26.32
C SER A 4 -19.11 -3.62 25.35
N ASN A 5 -19.69 -4.81 25.17
CA ASN A 5 -19.12 -5.82 24.26
C ASN A 5 -19.44 -5.53 22.79
N MET A 6 -20.64 -4.99 22.49
CA MET A 6 -21.00 -4.63 21.11
C MET A 6 -20.07 -3.56 20.52
N THR A 7 -19.60 -2.58 21.30
CA THR A 7 -18.69 -1.54 20.80
C THR A 7 -17.28 -2.07 20.51
N LYS A 8 -16.79 -3.03 21.30
CA LYS A 8 -15.50 -3.70 21.03
C LYS A 8 -15.57 -4.60 19.80
N GLU A 9 -16.61 -5.40 19.63
CA GLU A 9 -16.79 -6.24 18.45
C GLU A 9 -16.96 -5.40 17.17
N MET A 10 -17.70 -4.30 17.24
CA MET A 10 -17.80 -3.35 16.11
C MET A 10 -16.46 -2.69 15.79
N LEU A 11 -15.66 -2.32 16.79
CA LEU A 11 -14.30 -1.79 16.59
C LEU A 11 -13.38 -2.84 15.98
N VAL A 12 -13.39 -4.07 16.49
CA VAL A 12 -12.60 -5.19 15.96
C VAL A 12 -13.00 -5.52 14.53
N ASN A 13 -14.30 -5.53 14.20
CA ASN A 13 -14.77 -5.74 12.82
C ASN A 13 -14.44 -4.54 11.91
N ALA A 14 -14.45 -3.31 12.43
CA ALA A 14 -14.05 -2.12 11.69
C ALA A 14 -12.53 -2.06 11.45
N THR A 15 -11.72 -2.66 12.32
CA THR A 15 -10.25 -2.78 12.17
C THR A 15 -9.80 -4.11 11.57
N ALA A 16 -10.69 -5.10 11.42
CA ALA A 16 -10.41 -6.37 10.75
C ALA A 16 -9.79 -6.23 9.35
N PRO A 17 -10.12 -5.19 8.54
CA PRO A 17 -9.46 -5.00 7.24
C PRO A 17 -8.11 -4.27 7.32
N LEU A 18 -7.60 -3.91 8.50
CA LEU A 18 -6.26 -3.32 8.71
C LEU A 18 -5.28 -4.41 9.16
N ASP A 19 -5.13 -5.46 8.36
CA ASP A 19 -4.07 -6.44 8.54
C ASP A 19 -2.73 -5.94 7.95
N ASP A 20 -1.65 -6.67 8.23
CA ASP A 20 -0.30 -6.31 7.76
C ASP A 20 -0.25 -6.20 6.23
N LEU A 21 -1.03 -7.02 5.53
CA LEU A 21 -1.16 -6.98 4.07
C LEU A 21 -1.79 -5.67 3.59
N ALA A 22 -2.89 -5.22 4.20
CA ALA A 22 -3.55 -3.97 3.86
C ALA A 22 -2.63 -2.76 4.12
N ILE A 23 -1.93 -2.75 5.26
CA ILE A 23 -0.97 -1.70 5.61
C ILE A 23 0.19 -1.68 4.62
N ALA A 24 0.79 -2.84 4.31
CA ALA A 24 1.90 -2.95 3.38
C ALA A 24 1.47 -2.55 1.95
N THR A 25 0.27 -2.93 1.53
CA THR A 25 -0.29 -2.57 0.22
C THR A 25 -0.48 -1.05 0.08
N ASP A 26 -1.09 -0.40 1.08
CA ASP A 26 -1.26 1.06 1.08
C ASP A 26 0.09 1.78 1.07
N LEU A 27 1.04 1.31 1.87
CA LEU A 27 2.39 1.88 1.93
C LEU A 27 3.13 1.71 0.60
N LEU A 28 3.04 0.54 -0.04
CA LEU A 28 3.63 0.28 -1.37
C LEU A 28 3.01 1.20 -2.43
N MET A 29 1.68 1.35 -2.43
CA MET A 29 0.97 2.22 -3.37
C MET A 29 1.36 3.69 -3.17
N SER A 30 1.48 4.13 -1.93
CA SER A 30 1.95 5.47 -1.56
C SER A 30 3.38 5.72 -2.04
N ALA A 31 4.28 4.75 -1.87
CA ALA A 31 5.66 4.86 -2.38
C ALA A 31 5.70 4.98 -3.92
N LYS A 32 4.93 4.15 -4.63
CA LYS A 32 4.80 4.22 -6.10
C LYS A 32 4.25 5.57 -6.56
N ALA A 33 3.25 6.10 -5.86
CA ALA A 33 2.70 7.44 -6.13
C ALA A 33 3.74 8.53 -5.88
N GLY A 34 4.50 8.45 -4.78
CA GLY A 34 5.60 9.36 -4.49
C GLY A 34 6.63 9.43 -5.61
N VAL A 35 7.07 8.27 -6.12
CA VAL A 35 8.01 8.19 -7.26
C VAL A 35 7.46 8.93 -8.49
N ARG A 36 6.20 8.66 -8.88
CA ARG A 36 5.56 9.35 -10.02
C ARG A 36 5.46 10.85 -9.80
N ASN A 37 5.01 11.27 -8.62
CA ASN A 37 4.80 12.68 -8.29
C ASN A 37 6.11 13.46 -8.27
N TYR A 38 7.19 12.88 -7.72
CA TYR A 38 8.50 13.52 -7.76
C TYR A 38 9.04 13.64 -9.19
N ALA A 39 8.85 12.62 -10.03
CA ALA A 39 9.27 12.69 -11.43
C ALA A 39 8.57 13.84 -12.16
N VAL A 40 7.25 14.00 -12.00
CA VAL A 40 6.48 15.12 -12.55
C VAL A 40 7.01 16.46 -12.01
N ALA A 41 7.12 16.61 -10.69
CA ALA A 41 7.59 17.84 -10.07
C ALA A 41 9.02 18.26 -10.50
N ILE A 42 9.91 17.29 -10.73
CA ILE A 42 11.27 17.54 -11.24
C ILE A 42 11.23 18.16 -12.64
N THR A 43 10.25 17.79 -13.48
CA THR A 43 10.10 18.37 -14.83
C THR A 43 9.49 19.76 -14.82
N GLU A 44 8.63 20.06 -13.84
CA GLU A 44 7.90 21.33 -13.77
C GLU A 44 8.62 22.43 -12.95
N THR A 45 9.55 22.07 -12.06
CA THR A 45 10.25 23.06 -11.25
C THR A 45 11.23 23.91 -12.08
N ALA A 46 11.20 25.24 -11.89
CA ALA A 46 12.16 26.17 -12.51
C ALA A 46 13.42 26.41 -11.66
N THR A 47 13.34 26.19 -10.34
CA THR A 47 14.42 26.55 -9.41
C THR A 47 15.44 25.42 -9.28
N PRO A 48 16.75 25.66 -9.55
CA PRO A 48 17.77 24.60 -9.51
C PRO A 48 17.92 23.91 -8.14
N SER A 49 17.83 24.67 -7.04
CA SER A 49 17.91 24.13 -5.69
C SER A 49 16.72 23.21 -5.37
N VAL A 50 15.50 23.60 -5.76
CA VAL A 50 14.30 22.78 -5.62
C VAL A 50 14.43 21.50 -6.45
N ARG A 51 14.90 21.59 -7.70
CA ARG A 51 15.16 20.42 -8.55
C ARG A 51 16.13 19.44 -7.89
N LYS A 52 17.20 19.93 -7.26
CA LYS A 52 18.17 19.10 -6.53
C LYS A 52 17.50 18.37 -5.35
N THR A 53 16.68 19.06 -4.57
CA THR A 53 15.94 18.46 -3.45
C THR A 53 14.96 17.39 -3.92
N LEU A 54 14.17 17.68 -4.95
CA LEU A 54 13.19 16.72 -5.48
C LEU A 54 13.88 15.47 -6.05
N LYS A 55 15.03 15.61 -6.73
CA LYS A 55 15.83 14.45 -7.17
C LYS A 55 16.29 13.58 -6.01
N ALA A 56 16.73 14.19 -4.90
CA ALA A 56 17.14 13.43 -3.71
C ALA A 56 15.94 12.73 -3.05
N GLN A 57 14.76 13.36 -3.04
CA GLN A 57 13.53 12.75 -2.52
C GLN A 57 13.03 11.62 -3.42
N LEU A 58 13.11 11.77 -4.75
CA LEU A 58 12.82 10.70 -5.71
C LEU A 58 13.68 9.47 -5.43
N GLN A 59 15.00 9.64 -5.26
CA GLN A 59 15.87 8.52 -4.94
C GLN A 59 15.45 7.80 -3.67
N LYS A 60 15.16 8.55 -2.59
CA LYS A 60 14.66 7.96 -1.34
C LYS A 60 13.32 7.23 -1.51
N ALA A 61 12.43 7.73 -2.37
CA ALA A 61 11.15 7.09 -2.65
C ALA A 61 11.33 5.78 -3.44
N ILE A 62 12.31 5.72 -4.35
CA ILE A 62 12.69 4.49 -5.06
C ILE A 62 13.25 3.46 -4.07
N ASP A 63 14.20 3.86 -3.21
CA ASP A 63 14.79 2.97 -2.20
C ASP A 63 13.72 2.46 -1.20
N LEU A 64 12.75 3.31 -0.85
CA LEU A 64 11.62 2.93 0.01
C LEU A 64 10.71 1.93 -0.70
N HIS A 65 10.35 2.18 -1.96
CA HIS A 65 9.57 1.25 -2.76
C HIS A 65 10.23 -0.14 -2.82
N GLU A 66 11.54 -0.21 -3.08
CA GLU A 66 12.27 -1.47 -3.13
C GLU A 66 12.18 -2.22 -1.80
N LYS A 67 12.42 -1.55 -0.67
CA LYS A 67 12.32 -2.18 0.66
C LYS A 67 10.93 -2.76 0.95
N ILE A 68 9.88 -2.00 0.63
CA ILE A 68 8.49 -2.45 0.86
C ILE A 68 8.18 -3.63 -0.08
N ALA A 69 8.51 -3.53 -1.37
CA ALA A 69 8.24 -4.58 -2.34
C ALA A 69 8.96 -5.89 -1.97
N THR A 70 10.25 -5.80 -1.59
CA THR A 70 11.02 -6.97 -1.14
C THR A 70 10.40 -7.61 0.10
N TYR A 71 10.05 -6.81 1.12
CA TYR A 71 9.36 -7.32 2.31
C TYR A 71 8.06 -8.04 1.94
N MET A 72 7.24 -7.44 1.06
CA MET A 72 5.97 -8.05 0.64
C MET A 72 6.18 -9.33 -0.18
N ILE A 73 7.23 -9.41 -1.01
CA ILE A 73 7.57 -10.63 -1.76
C ILE A 73 8.04 -11.73 -0.80
N GLU A 74 8.93 -11.41 0.14
CA GLU A 74 9.46 -12.38 1.13
C GLU A 74 8.38 -12.95 2.06
N ASN A 75 7.25 -12.26 2.21
CA ASN A 75 6.12 -12.68 3.06
C ASN A 75 4.88 -13.12 2.24
N GLU A 76 5.03 -13.43 0.95
CA GLU A 76 3.94 -13.86 0.05
C GLU A 76 2.72 -12.91 0.02
N MET A 77 2.96 -11.63 0.27
CA MET A 77 1.96 -10.57 0.16
C MET A 77 1.88 -10.00 -1.25
N TYR A 78 2.95 -10.14 -2.04
CA TYR A 78 3.09 -9.58 -3.39
C TYR A 78 3.92 -10.50 -4.30
N HIS A 79 3.30 -10.97 -5.39
CA HIS A 79 3.87 -11.92 -6.34
C HIS A 79 4.32 -11.20 -7.61
N ALA A 80 5.32 -10.32 -7.49
CA ALA A 80 5.74 -9.42 -8.58
C ALA A 80 6.24 -10.13 -9.85
N TYR A 81 6.75 -11.36 -9.70
CA TYR A 81 7.37 -12.15 -10.78
C TYR A 81 6.42 -13.19 -11.39
N ASP A 82 5.25 -13.40 -10.79
CA ASP A 82 4.20 -14.30 -11.28
C ASP A 82 2.87 -13.54 -11.31
N VAL A 83 2.55 -12.98 -12.47
CA VAL A 83 1.34 -12.17 -12.65
C VAL A 83 0.09 -13.03 -12.57
N GLU A 84 0.14 -14.30 -12.97
CA GLU A 84 -1.02 -15.19 -12.90
C GLU A 84 -1.37 -15.49 -11.43
N GLU A 85 -0.37 -15.82 -10.63
CA GLU A 85 -0.53 -16.02 -9.18
C GLU A 85 -1.03 -14.74 -8.48
N GLN A 86 -0.45 -13.58 -8.79
CA GLN A 86 -0.88 -12.30 -8.23
C GLN A 86 -2.35 -12.03 -8.53
N VAL A 87 -2.79 -12.26 -9.78
CA VAL A 87 -4.19 -12.05 -10.19
C VAL A 87 -5.13 -13.01 -9.46
N GLU A 88 -4.76 -14.29 -9.33
CA GLU A 88 -5.58 -15.24 -8.57
C GLU A 88 -5.74 -14.81 -7.11
N HIS A 89 -4.66 -14.35 -6.48
CA HIS A 89 -4.70 -13.86 -5.10
C HIS A 89 -5.56 -12.61 -4.96
N ASP A 90 -5.48 -11.68 -5.91
CA ASP A 90 -6.28 -10.46 -5.92
C ASP A 90 -7.77 -10.74 -6.13
N LEU A 91 -8.13 -11.74 -6.96
CA LEU A 91 -9.52 -12.18 -7.12
C LEU A 91 -10.08 -12.75 -5.80
N LYS A 92 -9.34 -13.61 -5.11
CA LYS A 92 -9.75 -14.15 -3.80
C LYS A 92 -10.00 -13.03 -2.79
N LYS A 93 -9.13 -12.01 -2.75
CA LYS A 93 -9.30 -10.84 -1.87
C LYS A 93 -10.53 -10.01 -2.25
N ALA A 94 -10.80 -9.83 -3.54
CA ALA A 94 -12.01 -9.14 -4.00
C ALA A 94 -13.29 -9.88 -3.56
N ASP A 95 -13.31 -11.21 -3.67
CA ASP A 95 -14.42 -12.04 -3.20
C ASP A 95 -14.62 -11.90 -1.68
N MET A 96 -13.54 -11.98 -0.89
CA MET A 96 -13.60 -11.76 0.56
C MET A 96 -14.13 -10.36 0.91
N ALA A 97 -13.72 -9.32 0.18
CA ALA A 97 -14.21 -7.96 0.41
C ALA A 97 -15.72 -7.84 0.12
N LEU A 98 -16.21 -8.50 -0.92
CA LEU A 98 -17.65 -8.55 -1.22
C LEU A 98 -18.44 -9.28 -0.13
N GLU A 99 -17.91 -10.37 0.44
CA GLU A 99 -18.54 -11.08 1.55
C GLU A 99 -18.65 -10.24 2.82
N LEU A 100 -17.65 -9.39 3.10
CA LEU A 100 -17.67 -8.48 4.26
C LEU A 100 -18.74 -7.39 4.13
N VAL A 101 -19.02 -6.93 2.90
CA VAL A 101 -20.04 -5.88 2.63
C VAL A 101 -21.45 -6.45 2.60
N ASN A 102 -21.61 -7.73 2.23
CA ASN A 102 -22.91 -8.40 2.13
C ASN A 102 -23.39 -9.02 3.45
N LYS A 103 -22.64 -8.86 4.55
CA LYS A 103 -23.04 -9.23 5.93
C LYS A 103 -23.66 -8.04 6.66
#